data_AF-A0A5E5BRD2-F1
#
_entry.id   AF-A0A5E5BRD2-F1
#
_cell.length_a   1.000
_cell.length_b   1.000
_cell.length_c   1.000
_cell.angle_alpha   90.00
_cell.angle_beta   90.00
_cell.angle_gamma   90.00
#
_symmetry.space_group_name_H-M   'P 1'
#
loop_
_entity.id
_entity.type
_entity.pdbx_description
1 polymer ?
#
loop_
_entity_poly.entity_id
_entity_poly.type
_entity_poly.pdbx_seq_one_letter_code
_entity_poly.pdbx_strand_id
1 'polypeptide(L)'
;MHGDPIRERPLSVLIFHLDGLRQRADAVRQHDNPIPGRSDVSETFEGEILREFGELIGIPSLSFDDYGICCFLVDDEHELAILHTGERLALTLPISLPEPVMDMPAKHLLSMFPPMTVDTLRGDKPLIAWHPQSSRPVALATLSRHLASAEQLAATIVEFLEWCTHWRGAIQLDAPTSLHAGPGAQHSGPVHRLALR
;
A
#
# COMPACT_ATOMS: atom_id res chain seq x y z
N MET A 1 -27.79 6.05 -1.79
CA MET A 1 -26.59 6.90 -1.79
C MET A 1 -25.75 6.45 -0.60
N HIS A 2 -24.77 5.59 -0.84
CA HIS A 2 -23.79 5.16 0.17
C HIS A 2 -22.54 6.00 -0.10
N GLY A 3 -22.20 6.89 0.84
CA GLY A 3 -20.98 7.68 0.80
C GLY A 3 -19.76 6.76 0.87
N ASP A 4 -18.72 7.14 0.14
CA ASP A 4 -17.42 6.49 0.13
C ASP A 4 -16.80 6.61 1.53
N PRO A 5 -16.59 5.51 2.29
CA PRO A 5 -16.15 5.58 3.68
C PRO A 5 -14.76 6.20 3.83
N ILE A 6 -13.98 6.25 2.73
CA ILE A 6 -12.62 6.79 2.69
C ILE A 6 -12.63 8.30 2.38
N ARG A 7 -13.72 8.86 1.85
CA ARG A 7 -13.68 10.17 1.16
C ARG A 7 -14.37 11.34 1.86
N GLU A 8 -15.18 11.09 2.88
CA GLU A 8 -16.04 12.13 3.48
C GLU A 8 -15.82 12.38 4.98
N ARG A 9 -14.68 11.94 5.55
CA ARG A 9 -14.38 12.27 6.94
C ARG A 9 -13.39 13.42 7.03
N PRO A 10 -13.65 14.45 7.86
CA PRO A 10 -12.62 15.37 8.27
C PRO A 10 -11.64 14.55 9.12
N LEU A 11 -10.58 14.06 8.46
CA LEU A 11 -9.43 13.49 9.14
C LEU A 11 -8.95 14.58 10.09
N SER A 12 -8.85 14.28 11.39
CA SER A 12 -7.86 14.93 12.22
C SER A 12 -6.51 14.56 11.62
N VAL A 13 -6.08 15.33 10.61
CA VAL A 13 -4.86 15.11 9.84
C VAL A 13 -3.70 15.32 10.79
N LEU A 14 -3.06 14.23 11.18
CA LEU A 14 -1.90 14.22 12.04
C LEU A 14 -0.71 13.82 11.16
N ILE A 15 0.26 14.73 11.09
CA ILE A 15 1.33 14.78 10.08
C ILE A 15 2.65 14.38 10.75
N PHE A 16 3.43 13.51 10.13
CA PHE A 16 4.81 13.24 10.56
C PHE A 16 5.76 12.98 9.38
N HIS A 17 7.06 13.15 9.60
CA HIS A 17 8.09 13.07 8.55
C HIS A 17 8.72 11.67 8.41
N LEU A 18 8.88 11.18 7.17
CA LEU A 18 9.44 9.87 6.84
C LEU A 18 10.90 9.71 7.28
N ASP A 19 11.71 10.78 7.20
CA ASP A 19 13.10 10.73 7.65
C ASP A 19 13.21 10.51 9.17
N GLY A 20 12.25 11.03 9.95
CA GLY A 20 12.14 10.74 11.37
C GLY A 20 11.72 9.30 11.66
N LEU A 21 10.90 8.72 10.78
CA LEU A 21 10.50 7.30 10.86
C LEU A 21 11.69 6.37 10.55
N ARG A 22 12.48 6.68 9.51
CA ARG A 22 13.68 5.94 9.12
C ARG A 22 14.71 5.84 10.24
N GLN A 23 15.03 6.96 10.88
CA GLN A 23 16.00 6.98 11.99
C GLN A 23 15.60 6.07 13.16
N ARG A 24 14.29 5.96 13.41
CA ARG A 24 13.74 5.13 14.49
C ARG A 24 13.66 3.65 14.08
N ALA A 25 13.37 3.37 12.81
CA ALA A 25 13.41 2.03 12.23
C ALA A 25 14.83 1.44 12.19
N ASP A 26 15.85 2.25 11.87
CA ASP A 26 17.24 1.79 11.79
C ASP A 26 17.83 1.41 13.16
N ALA A 27 17.28 1.93 14.27
CA ALA A 27 17.69 1.54 15.62
C ALA A 27 17.37 0.05 15.93
N VAL A 28 16.41 -0.54 15.21
CA VAL A 28 15.98 -1.95 15.37
C VAL A 28 16.91 -2.92 14.67
N ARG A 29 17.51 -2.53 13.53
CA ARG A 29 18.44 -3.39 12.78
C ARG A 29 19.71 -3.75 13.56
N GLN A 30 19.98 -3.07 14.68
CA GLN A 30 21.09 -3.36 15.59
C GLN A 30 20.70 -4.21 16.81
N HIS A 31 19.41 -4.54 17.03
CA HIS A 31 18.94 -5.36 18.14
C HIS A 31 18.06 -6.51 17.63
N ASP A 32 18.70 -7.44 16.95
CA ASP A 32 18.12 -8.74 16.60
C ASP A 32 18.07 -9.61 17.88
N ASN A 33 16.98 -9.47 18.66
CA ASN A 33 16.73 -10.33 19.80
C ASN A 33 15.42 -11.09 19.58
N PRO A 34 15.45 -12.42 19.32
CA PRO A 34 14.23 -13.18 19.12
C PRO A 34 13.52 -13.38 20.47
N ILE A 35 12.24 -12.99 20.54
CA ILE A 35 11.37 -13.32 21.68
C ILE A 35 10.67 -14.66 21.39
N PRO A 36 10.66 -15.63 22.32
CA PRO A 36 10.12 -16.96 22.06
C PRO A 36 8.60 -16.98 22.06
N GLY A 37 8.05 -17.65 21.05
CA GLY A 37 6.73 -18.30 20.98
C GLY A 37 5.56 -17.63 21.70
N ARG A 38 4.79 -16.81 20.97
CA ARG A 38 3.40 -16.51 21.35
C ARG A 38 2.50 -16.61 20.12
N SER A 39 1.71 -17.68 20.13
CA SER A 39 0.54 -17.88 19.27
C SER A 39 -0.64 -17.20 19.95
N ASP A 40 -1.52 -16.59 19.16
CA ASP A 40 -2.68 -15.74 19.50
C ASP A 40 -2.37 -14.25 19.69
N VAL A 41 -2.45 -13.53 18.57
CA VAL A 41 -2.49 -12.07 18.50
C VAL A 41 -3.91 -11.65 18.88
N SER A 42 -4.10 -11.08 20.06
CA SER A 42 -5.39 -10.55 20.51
C SER A 42 -5.55 -9.10 20.03
N GLU A 43 -6.78 -8.62 19.79
CA GLU A 43 -7.07 -7.21 19.44
C GLU A 43 -6.42 -6.20 20.41
N THR A 44 -6.23 -6.57 21.67
CA THR A 44 -5.50 -5.77 22.67
C THR A 44 -4.04 -5.56 22.32
N PHE A 45 -3.38 -6.56 21.74
CA PHE A 45 -1.97 -6.49 21.35
C PHE A 45 -1.76 -5.59 20.12
N GLU A 46 -2.67 -5.65 19.16
CA GLU A 46 -2.63 -4.78 17.98
C GLU A 46 -2.93 -3.31 18.34
N GLY A 47 -3.87 -3.08 19.25
CA GLY A 47 -4.13 -1.76 19.82
C GLY A 47 -2.96 -1.20 20.62
N GLU A 48 -2.22 -2.05 21.34
CA GLU A 48 -1.00 -1.65 22.06
C GLU A 48 0.12 -1.23 21.11
N ILE A 49 0.40 -2.03 20.07
CA ILE A 49 1.41 -1.68 19.04
C ILE A 49 1.03 -0.38 18.34
N LEU A 50 -0.26 -0.19 17.99
CA LEU A 50 -0.71 1.04 17.33
C LEU A 50 -0.54 2.27 18.23
N ARG A 51 -0.84 2.13 19.53
CA ARG A 51 -0.64 3.21 20.52
C ARG A 51 0.83 3.55 20.67
N GLU A 52 1.69 2.55 20.85
CA GLU A 52 3.15 2.74 20.94
C GLU A 52 3.70 3.39 19.66
N PHE A 53 3.19 2.99 18.49
CA PHE A 53 3.52 3.61 17.22
C PHE A 53 3.07 5.07 17.16
N GLY A 54 1.87 5.37 17.65
CA GLY A 54 1.38 6.73 17.82
C GLY A 54 2.30 7.57 18.70
N GLU A 55 2.71 7.07 19.86
CA GLU A 55 3.69 7.73 20.73
C GLU A 55 5.03 7.94 20.01
N LEU A 56 5.50 6.93 19.26
CA LEU A 56 6.73 6.99 18.49
C LEU A 56 6.70 8.12 17.45
N ILE A 57 5.64 8.25 16.66
CA ILE A 57 5.57 9.26 15.60
C ILE A 57 5.08 10.63 16.08
N GLY A 58 4.78 10.79 17.38
CA GLY A 58 4.27 12.03 17.96
C GLY A 58 2.76 12.25 17.81
N ILE A 59 2.03 11.18 17.51
CA ILE A 59 0.57 11.14 17.31
C ILE A 59 -0.06 10.14 18.31
N PRO A 60 -0.08 10.46 19.62
CA PRO A 60 -0.53 9.53 20.67
C PRO A 60 -2.03 9.21 20.60
N SER A 61 -2.81 9.94 19.79
CA SER A 61 -4.24 9.72 19.58
C SER A 61 -4.56 8.74 18.44
N LEU A 62 -3.56 8.10 17.82
CA LEU A 62 -3.81 7.06 16.82
C LEU A 62 -4.64 5.94 17.42
N SER A 63 -5.73 5.60 16.73
CA SER A 63 -6.66 4.56 17.11
C SER A 63 -7.41 4.05 15.89
N PHE A 64 -7.87 2.81 15.95
CA PHE A 64 -8.83 2.30 14.99
C PHE A 64 -10.20 2.93 15.23
N ASP A 65 -10.90 3.27 14.15
CA ASP A 65 -12.30 3.66 14.22
C ASP A 65 -13.23 2.43 14.37
N ASP A 66 -14.54 2.68 14.39
CA ASP A 66 -15.57 1.62 14.48
C ASP A 66 -15.56 0.62 13.31
N TYR A 67 -14.81 0.91 12.25
CA TYR A 67 -14.65 0.08 11.06
C TYR A 67 -13.31 -0.65 11.03
N GLY A 68 -12.50 -0.53 12.09
CA GLY A 68 -11.16 -1.12 12.16
C GLY A 68 -10.14 -0.39 11.30
N ILE A 69 -10.35 0.88 10.99
CA ILE A 69 -9.47 1.66 10.12
C ILE A 69 -8.76 2.73 10.95
N CYS A 70 -7.44 2.80 10.83
CA CYS A 70 -6.61 3.87 11.38
C CYS A 70 -5.91 4.61 10.25
N CYS A 71 -6.36 5.83 9.94
CA CYS A 71 -5.77 6.69 8.91
C CYS A 71 -4.79 7.70 9.49
N PHE A 72 -3.70 7.99 8.78
CA PHE A 72 -2.73 9.02 9.14
C PHE A 72 -1.97 9.53 7.91
N LEU A 73 -1.31 10.69 8.04
CA LEU A 73 -0.60 11.33 6.94
C LEU A 73 0.92 11.28 7.16
N VAL A 74 1.64 10.83 6.14
CA VAL A 74 3.12 10.83 6.12
C VAL A 74 3.60 11.89 5.13
N ASP A 75 4.55 12.71 5.56
CA ASP A 75 5.16 13.81 4.79
C ASP A 75 4.16 14.82 4.18
N ASP A 76 2.99 14.99 4.77
CA ASP A 76 1.89 15.80 4.21
C ASP A 76 1.35 15.35 2.84
N GLU A 77 1.81 14.21 2.32
CA GLU A 77 1.48 13.76 0.96
C GLU A 77 0.87 12.37 0.89
N HIS A 78 1.16 11.49 1.85
CA HIS A 78 0.81 10.08 1.77
C HIS A 78 -0.21 9.72 2.83
N GLU A 79 -1.47 9.64 2.41
CA GLU A 79 -2.57 9.20 3.27
C GLU A 79 -2.53 7.68 3.41
N LEU A 80 -1.94 7.20 4.50
CA LEU A 80 -1.87 5.78 4.81
C LEU A 80 -3.03 5.38 5.70
N ALA A 81 -3.48 4.14 5.53
CA ALA A 81 -4.39 3.51 6.47
C ALA A 81 -3.87 2.13 6.88
N ILE A 82 -3.93 1.84 8.18
CA ILE A 82 -3.86 0.48 8.71
C ILE A 82 -5.30 -0.02 8.84
N LEU A 83 -5.60 -1.15 8.22
CA LEU A 83 -6.89 -1.82 8.33
C LEU A 83 -6.74 -3.06 9.21
N HIS A 84 -7.66 -3.21 10.16
CA HIS A 84 -7.87 -4.41 10.93
C HIS A 84 -8.98 -5.25 10.29
N THR A 85 -8.60 -6.41 9.74
CA THR A 85 -9.50 -7.34 9.03
C THR A 85 -9.79 -8.59 9.85
N GLY A 86 -10.01 -8.42 11.15
CA GLY A 86 -10.33 -9.48 12.11
C GLY A 86 -9.12 -10.30 12.56
N GLU A 87 -8.40 -10.91 11.62
CA GLU A 87 -7.25 -11.80 11.91
C GLU A 87 -5.92 -11.24 11.40
N ARG A 88 -5.96 -10.10 10.70
CA ARG A 88 -4.81 -9.51 10.02
C ARG A 88 -4.91 -8.01 9.98
N LEU A 89 -3.77 -7.37 10.20
CA LEU A 89 -3.55 -5.99 9.84
C LEU A 89 -3.05 -5.87 8.40
N ALA A 90 -3.46 -4.82 7.71
CA ALA A 90 -2.97 -4.49 6.38
C ALA A 90 -2.69 -3.00 6.27
N LEU A 91 -1.59 -2.65 5.58
CA LEU A 91 -1.29 -1.29 5.17
C LEU A 91 -1.90 -1.03 3.80
N THR A 92 -2.53 0.14 3.65
CA THR A 92 -2.99 0.63 2.35
C THR A 92 -2.53 2.05 2.10
N LEU A 93 -2.31 2.33 0.82
CA LEU A 93 -2.04 3.67 0.32
C LEU A 93 -2.79 3.85 -1.01
N PRO A 94 -3.78 4.76 -1.07
CA PRO A 94 -4.37 5.17 -2.34
C PRO A 94 -3.29 5.74 -3.26
N ILE A 95 -3.27 5.28 -4.51
CA ILE A 95 -2.32 5.75 -5.51
C ILE A 95 -3.00 6.75 -6.44
N SER A 96 -2.48 7.96 -6.46
CA SER A 96 -2.80 8.95 -7.49
C SER A 96 -1.92 8.70 -8.72
N LEU A 97 -2.55 8.24 -9.81
CA LEU A 97 -1.90 8.18 -11.12
C LEU A 97 -2.19 9.46 -11.92
N PRO A 98 -1.24 9.94 -12.76
CA PRO A 98 -1.49 11.05 -13.66
C PRO A 98 -2.67 10.77 -14.61
N GLU A 99 -3.45 11.80 -14.96
CA GLU A 99 -4.60 11.69 -15.87
C GLU A 99 -4.27 10.99 -17.20
N PRO A 100 -3.13 11.28 -17.88
CA PRO A 100 -2.78 10.57 -19.12
C PRO A 100 -2.58 9.05 -18.96
N VAL A 101 -2.24 8.59 -17.75
CA VAL A 101 -2.09 7.17 -17.43
C VAL A 101 -3.47 6.53 -17.22
N MET A 102 -4.39 7.27 -16.60
CA MET A 102 -5.76 6.81 -16.35
C MET A 102 -6.58 6.72 -17.65
N ASP A 103 -6.24 7.49 -18.68
CA ASP A 103 -6.86 7.44 -20.00
C ASP A 103 -6.38 6.28 -20.88
N MET A 104 -5.35 5.54 -20.46
CA MET A 104 -4.84 4.40 -21.22
C MET A 104 -5.88 3.27 -21.28
N PRO A 105 -5.92 2.49 -22.37
CA PRO A 105 -6.74 1.27 -22.41
C PRO A 105 -6.35 0.34 -21.24
N ALA A 106 -7.36 -0.24 -20.57
CA ALA A 106 -7.16 -1.04 -19.36
C ALA A 106 -6.07 -2.13 -19.48
N LYS A 107 -5.95 -2.77 -20.65
CA LYS A 107 -4.90 -3.77 -20.91
C LYS A 107 -3.47 -3.21 -20.80
N HIS A 108 -3.25 -1.97 -21.23
CA HIS A 108 -1.95 -1.32 -21.15
C HIS A 108 -1.72 -0.80 -19.73
N LEU A 109 -2.75 -0.25 -19.09
CA LEU A 109 -2.67 0.17 -17.70
C LEU A 109 -2.25 -0.99 -16.79
N LEU A 110 -2.93 -2.14 -16.92
CA LEU A 110 -2.61 -3.35 -16.15
C LEU A 110 -1.23 -3.91 -16.46
N SER A 111 -0.69 -3.72 -17.68
CA SER A 111 0.66 -4.16 -18.02
C SER A 111 1.77 -3.39 -17.31
N MET A 112 1.46 -2.21 -16.76
CA MET A 112 2.40 -1.42 -15.95
C MET A 112 2.36 -1.76 -14.46
N PHE A 113 1.44 -2.64 -14.04
CA PHE A 113 1.36 -3.07 -12.65
C PHE A 113 2.48 -4.06 -12.35
N PRO A 114 3.00 -4.10 -11.12
CA PRO A 114 3.98 -5.11 -10.74
C PRO A 114 3.37 -6.49 -10.97
N PRO A 115 4.13 -7.45 -11.53
CA PRO A 115 3.62 -8.79 -11.73
C PRO A 115 3.26 -9.41 -10.38
N MET A 116 2.11 -10.07 -10.32
CA MET A 116 1.73 -10.83 -9.14
C MET A 116 2.60 -12.07 -9.04
N THR A 117 3.42 -12.16 -7.99
CA THR A 117 4.33 -13.28 -7.75
C THR A 117 3.78 -14.23 -6.69
N VAL A 118 4.43 -15.39 -6.50
CA VAL A 118 4.10 -16.29 -5.39
C VAL A 118 4.23 -15.59 -4.04
N ASP A 119 5.23 -14.72 -3.88
CA ASP A 119 5.44 -13.96 -2.64
C ASP A 119 4.32 -12.94 -2.43
N THR A 120 3.81 -12.32 -3.50
CA THR A 120 2.61 -11.49 -3.44
C THR A 120 1.39 -12.28 -2.96
N LEU A 121 1.18 -13.49 -3.49
CA LEU A 121 0.06 -14.35 -3.11
C LEU A 121 0.17 -14.85 -1.66
N ARG A 122 1.38 -14.99 -1.13
CA ARG A 122 1.63 -15.32 0.27
C ARG A 122 1.42 -14.13 1.21
N GLY A 123 1.41 -12.90 0.68
CA GLY A 123 1.35 -11.67 1.45
C GLY A 123 2.72 -11.16 1.91
N ASP A 124 3.81 -11.73 1.40
CA ASP A 124 5.19 -11.37 1.76
C ASP A 124 5.69 -10.13 1.01
N LYS A 125 4.98 -9.73 -0.06
CA LYS A 125 5.28 -8.54 -0.86
C LYS A 125 4.04 -7.68 -1.09
N PRO A 126 4.22 -6.35 -1.16
CA PRO A 126 3.13 -5.45 -1.54
C PRO A 126 2.58 -5.74 -2.93
N LEU A 127 1.34 -5.32 -3.15
CA LEU A 127 0.65 -5.39 -4.44
C LEU A 127 -0.09 -4.10 -4.76
N ILE A 128 -0.43 -3.91 -6.02
CA ILE A 128 -1.39 -2.89 -6.45
C ILE A 128 -2.70 -3.60 -6.80
N ALA A 129 -3.78 -3.18 -6.16
CA ALA A 129 -5.15 -3.60 -6.46
C ALA A 129 -5.97 -2.44 -7.01
N TRP A 130 -7.02 -2.74 -7.75
CA TRP A 130 -8.00 -1.74 -8.18
C TRP A 130 -9.14 -1.68 -7.18
N HIS A 131 -9.38 -0.52 -6.56
CA HIS A 131 -10.52 -0.35 -5.68
C HIS A 131 -11.79 -0.09 -6.49
N PRO A 132 -12.82 -0.95 -6.40
CA PRO A 132 -13.97 -0.91 -7.30
C PRO A 132 -14.85 0.32 -7.12
N GLN A 133 -14.95 0.86 -5.91
CA GLN A 133 -15.84 2.00 -5.63
C GLN A 133 -15.20 3.33 -6.02
N SER A 134 -13.94 3.54 -5.63
CA SER A 134 -13.22 4.77 -5.93
C SER A 134 -12.62 4.78 -7.34
N SER A 135 -12.64 3.64 -8.06
CA SER A 135 -12.00 3.44 -9.37
C SER A 135 -10.54 3.92 -9.40
N ARG A 136 -9.82 3.65 -8.31
CA ARG A 136 -8.42 4.06 -8.13
C ARG A 136 -7.55 2.86 -7.77
N PRO A 137 -6.28 2.85 -8.20
CA PRO A 137 -5.33 1.89 -7.69
C PRO A 137 -5.04 2.16 -6.21
N VAL A 138 -4.85 1.09 -5.46
CA VAL A 138 -4.48 1.09 -4.05
C VAL A 138 -3.33 0.14 -3.89
N ALA A 139 -2.25 0.62 -3.29
CA ALA A 139 -1.17 -0.25 -2.83
C ALA A 139 -1.61 -0.92 -1.52
N LEU A 140 -1.31 -2.20 -1.38
CA LEU A 140 -1.67 -3.02 -0.23
C LEU A 140 -0.46 -3.85 0.21
N ALA A 141 -0.18 -3.88 1.51
CA ALA A 141 0.75 -4.83 2.11
C ALA A 141 0.09 -5.49 3.33
N THR A 142 0.23 -6.81 3.47
CA THR A 142 -0.19 -7.51 4.68
C THR A 142 0.88 -7.29 5.75
N LEU A 143 0.48 -6.91 6.95
CA LEU A 143 1.40 -6.86 8.08
C LEU A 143 1.62 -8.27 8.64
N SER A 144 2.86 -8.56 9.04
CA SER A 144 3.20 -9.86 9.60
C SER A 144 2.39 -10.13 10.87
N ARG A 145 1.86 -11.34 11.02
CA ARG A 145 1.30 -11.83 12.30
C ARG A 145 2.32 -11.85 13.45
N HIS A 146 3.61 -11.72 13.11
CA HIS A 146 4.72 -11.66 14.06
C HIS A 146 5.17 -10.22 14.34
N LEU A 147 4.41 -9.21 13.88
CA LEU A 147 4.62 -7.83 14.23
C LEU A 147 4.56 -7.71 15.76
N ALA A 148 5.69 -7.35 16.38
CA ALA A 148 5.87 -7.43 17.82
C ALA A 148 6.14 -6.07 18.48
N SER A 149 6.37 -5.01 17.68
CA SER A 149 6.64 -3.67 18.21
C SER A 149 6.26 -2.54 17.27
N ALA A 150 6.12 -1.34 17.83
CA ALA A 150 5.91 -0.10 17.09
C ALA A 150 7.03 0.21 16.08
N GLU A 151 8.27 -0.12 16.39
CA GLU A 151 9.40 0.13 15.50
C GLU A 151 9.44 -0.83 14.32
N GLN A 152 9.01 -2.09 14.51
CA GLN A 152 8.79 -3.01 13.39
C GLN A 152 7.66 -2.53 12.47
N LEU A 153 6.61 -1.94 13.04
CA LEU A 153 5.54 -1.32 12.26
C LEU A 153 6.08 -0.13 11.46
N ALA A 154 6.87 0.73 12.11
CA ALA A 154 7.56 1.84 11.47
C ALA A 154 8.45 1.38 10.30
N ALA A 155 9.29 0.37 10.51
CA ALA A 155 10.15 -0.20 9.47
C ALA A 155 9.32 -0.73 8.29
N THR A 156 8.24 -1.44 8.57
CA THR A 156 7.34 -1.99 7.54
C THR A 156 6.67 -0.88 6.72
N ILE A 157 6.25 0.21 7.37
CA ILE A 157 5.66 1.38 6.72
C ILE A 157 6.68 2.06 5.80
N VAL A 158 7.93 2.22 6.25
CA VAL A 158 9.02 2.77 5.42
C VAL A 158 9.24 1.92 4.18
N GLU A 159 9.43 0.61 4.33
CA GLU A 159 9.66 -0.31 3.21
C GLU A 159 8.49 -0.30 2.22
N PHE A 160 7.26 -0.22 2.73
CA PHE A 160 6.06 -0.10 1.91
C PHE A 160 6.00 1.21 1.12
N LEU A 161 6.31 2.35 1.76
CA LEU A 161 6.34 3.66 1.12
C LEU A 161 7.43 3.77 0.05
N GLU A 162 8.62 3.23 0.33
CA GLU A 162 9.73 3.17 -0.62
C GLU A 162 9.35 2.35 -1.85
N TRP A 163 8.71 1.19 -1.64
CA TRP A 163 8.20 0.37 -2.73
C TRP A 163 7.15 1.11 -3.58
N CYS A 164 6.19 1.80 -2.93
CA CYS A 164 5.17 2.59 -3.62
C CYS A 164 5.79 3.71 -4.46
N THR A 165 6.79 4.39 -3.90
CA THR A 165 7.50 5.49 -4.55
C THR A 165 8.29 5.01 -5.76
N HIS A 166 9.01 3.90 -5.60
CA HIS A 166 9.77 3.28 -6.68
C HIS A 166 8.88 2.87 -7.85
N TRP A 167 7.77 2.17 -7.57
CA TRP A 167 6.83 1.76 -8.61
C TRP A 167 6.15 2.96 -9.30
N ARG A 168 5.75 3.98 -8.54
CA ARG A 168 5.17 5.21 -9.12
C ARG A 168 6.17 5.90 -10.05
N GLY A 169 7.45 5.98 -9.66
CA GLY A 169 8.51 6.51 -10.49
C GLY A 169 8.69 5.73 -11.80
N ALA A 170 8.63 4.39 -11.74
CA ALA A 170 8.71 3.55 -12.94
C ALA A 170 7.55 3.82 -13.91
N ILE A 171 6.31 3.93 -13.42
CA ILE A 171 5.15 4.25 -14.27
C ILE A 171 5.29 5.63 -14.94
N GLN A 172 5.76 6.64 -14.20
CA GLN A 172 5.93 7.98 -14.77
C GLN A 172 7.00 8.02 -15.87
N LEU A 173 8.01 7.16 -15.79
CA LEU A 173 9.05 7.00 -16.83
C LEU A 173 8.54 6.23 -18.06
N ASP A 174 7.68 5.22 -17.86
CA ASP A 174 7.18 4.35 -18.94
C ASP A 174 5.92 4.90 -19.65
N ALA A 175 5.14 5.77 -18.99
CA ALA A 175 3.91 6.34 -19.53
C ALA A 175 4.09 7.19 -20.82
N PRO A 176 5.11 8.05 -20.95
CA PRO A 176 5.33 8.85 -22.16
C PRO A 176 5.63 7.98 -23.39
N THR A 177 6.34 6.87 -23.21
CA THR A 177 6.75 5.95 -24.27
C THR A 177 5.55 5.21 -24.88
N SER A 178 4.54 4.93 -24.06
CA SER A 178 3.32 4.19 -24.44
C SER A 178 2.30 5.07 -25.17
N LEU A 179 2.27 6.37 -24.91
CA LEU A 179 1.37 7.33 -25.57
C LEU A 179 1.86 7.73 -26.97
N HIS A 180 3.17 7.64 -27.24
CA HIS A 180 3.76 7.92 -28.56
C HIS A 180 3.83 6.71 -29.50
N ALA A 181 3.53 5.50 -29.02
CA ALA A 181 3.38 4.32 -29.86
C ALA A 181 2.01 4.34 -30.57
N GLY A 182 1.82 5.29 -31.48
CA GLY A 182 0.65 5.35 -32.35
C GLY A 182 0.49 4.09 -33.22
N PRO A 183 -0.74 3.74 -33.62
CA PRO A 183 -1.04 2.54 -34.40
C PRO A 183 -0.63 2.75 -35.87
N GLY A 184 0.67 2.69 -36.16
CA GLY A 184 1.21 2.98 -37.50
C GLY A 184 2.11 1.90 -38.09
N ALA A 185 2.46 0.85 -37.34
CA ALA A 185 3.37 -0.18 -37.83
C ALA A 185 2.98 -1.56 -37.31
N GLN A 186 2.11 -2.25 -38.05
CA GLN A 186 2.30 -3.67 -38.36
C GLN A 186 1.38 -4.08 -39.52
N HIS A 187 2.02 -4.09 -40.70
CA HIS A 187 1.55 -4.70 -41.92
C HIS A 187 1.54 -6.24 -41.77
N SER A 188 0.41 -6.85 -42.13
CA SER A 188 0.24 -8.19 -42.72
C SER A 188 0.98 -9.41 -42.12
N GLY A 189 0.22 -10.25 -41.41
CA GLY A 189 0.53 -11.66 -41.11
C GLY A 189 -0.75 -12.42 -40.70
N PRO A 190 -0.92 -13.72 -41.04
CA PRO A 190 -2.24 -14.31 -41.26
C PRO A 190 -3.00 -14.57 -39.96
N VAL A 191 -4.30 -14.27 -40.01
CA VAL A 191 -5.27 -14.49 -38.94
C VAL A 191 -5.55 -15.99 -38.82
N HIS A 192 -4.92 -16.67 -37.86
CA HIS A 192 -5.44 -17.95 -37.38
C HIS A 192 -6.68 -17.69 -36.51
N ARG A 193 -7.86 -17.74 -37.13
CA ARG A 193 -9.13 -17.87 -36.40
C ARG A 193 -9.17 -19.25 -35.76
N LEU A 194 -8.99 -19.31 -34.44
CA LEU A 194 -9.43 -20.47 -33.67
C LEU A 194 -10.96 -20.44 -33.60
N ALA A 195 -11.59 -21.28 -34.41
CA ALA A 195 -12.99 -21.64 -34.26
C ALA A 195 -13.12 -22.55 -33.03
N LEU A 196 -13.92 -22.13 -32.07
CA LEU A 196 -14.42 -23.02 -31.01
C LEU A 196 -15.69 -23.71 -31.54
N ARG A 197 -15.66 -25.04 -31.57
CA ARG A 197 -16.82 -25.93 -31.45
C ARG A 197 -16.54 -26.87 -30.30
#